data_AF-A0A2T1K388-F1
#
_entry.id   AF-A0A2T1K388-F1
#
_cell.length_a   1.000
_cell.length_b   1.000
_cell.length_c   1.000
_cell.angle_alpha   90.00
_cell.angle_beta   90.00
_cell.angle_gamma   90.00
#
_symmetry.space_group_name_H-M   'P 1'
#
loop_
_entity.id
_entity.type
_entity.pdbx_description
1 polymer ?
#
loop_
_entity_poly.entity_id
_entity_poly.type
_entity_poly.pdbx_seq_one_letter_code
_entity_poly.pdbx_strand_id
1 'polypeptide(L)'
;MNIRFSVLVSLACLVGCSGDYPHADQEVGENGEPPKALEQRYQRQFQADEKNYVLALGRIHAFLVENRFLTKYTDCFDDVLDIRKRKKGFSCLVLRAEKGPPTKVYFRVIVDEVNFNQLDDHNRLLYSVEIYSIDPDLGWGITELLRDFGSEVASSLAELHSGSLGDYGSDRP
;
A
#
# COMPACT_ATOMS: atom_id res chain seq x y z
N MET A 1 -0.85 47.08 -36.33
CA MET A 1 0.32 46.32 -35.83
C MET A 1 -0.03 45.87 -34.43
N ASN A 2 -0.38 44.58 -34.22
CA ASN A 2 -0.42 43.87 -32.93
C ASN A 2 -0.82 42.38 -33.09
N ILE A 3 -0.67 41.81 -34.30
CA ILE A 3 -0.97 40.39 -34.57
C ILE A 3 0.18 39.50 -34.08
N ARG A 4 1.37 40.06 -33.84
CA ARG A 4 2.56 39.31 -33.39
C ARG A 4 2.51 38.86 -31.93
N PHE A 5 1.72 39.53 -31.09
CA PHE A 5 1.67 39.22 -29.65
C PHE A 5 0.77 38.00 -29.35
N SER A 6 -0.31 37.81 -30.11
CA SER A 6 -1.24 36.68 -29.91
C SER A 6 -0.67 35.33 -30.36
N VAL A 7 0.24 35.32 -31.34
CA VAL A 7 0.90 34.09 -31.82
C VAL A 7 1.88 33.53 -30.79
N LEU A 8 2.57 34.41 -30.04
CA LEU A 8 3.55 33.99 -29.02
C LEU A 8 2.90 33.36 -27.77
N VAL A 9 1.74 33.87 -27.34
CA VAL A 9 1.00 33.29 -26.20
C VAL A 9 0.42 31.91 -26.56
N SER A 10 0.01 31.72 -27.82
CA SER A 10 -0.52 30.44 -28.31
C SER A 10 0.56 29.36 -28.42
N LEU A 11 1.80 29.75 -28.71
CA LEU A 11 2.93 28.83 -28.85
C LEU A 11 3.49 28.36 -27.50
N ALA A 12 3.35 29.17 -26.44
CA ALA A 12 3.77 28.80 -25.09
C ALA A 12 2.91 27.69 -24.46
N CYS A 13 1.65 27.50 -24.91
CA CYS A 13 0.79 26.43 -24.45
C CYS A 13 1.09 25.06 -25.07
N LEU A 14 1.93 24.99 -26.12
CA LEU A 14 2.29 23.74 -26.80
C LEU A 14 3.57 23.10 -26.27
N VAL A 15 4.30 23.78 -25.39
CA VAL A 15 5.34 23.15 -24.56
C VAL A 15 4.63 22.44 -23.40
N GLY A 16 3.75 21.51 -23.75
CA GLY A 16 3.10 20.63 -22.82
C GLY A 16 4.18 19.87 -22.06
N CYS A 17 4.04 19.81 -20.74
CA CYS A 17 4.84 18.94 -19.87
C CYS A 17 4.77 17.51 -20.39
N SER A 18 5.70 17.12 -21.27
CA SER A 18 6.00 15.72 -21.50
C SER A 18 6.52 15.21 -20.17
N GLY A 19 5.71 14.46 -19.43
CA GLY A 19 6.23 13.72 -18.29
C GLY A 19 7.39 12.86 -18.77
N ASP A 20 8.45 12.74 -17.97
CA ASP A 20 9.69 12.03 -18.33
C ASP A 20 9.49 10.53 -18.64
N TYR A 21 8.26 10.03 -18.49
CA TYR A 21 7.90 8.63 -18.67
C TYR A 21 6.81 8.43 -19.73
N PRO A 22 6.95 7.42 -20.61
CA PRO A 22 5.88 6.96 -21.49
C PRO A 22 4.58 6.68 -20.73
N HIS A 23 3.41 6.87 -21.37
CA HIS A 23 2.11 6.64 -20.74
C HIS A 23 1.96 5.23 -20.15
N ALA A 24 2.44 4.21 -20.87
CA ALA A 24 2.39 2.81 -20.44
C ALA A 24 3.17 2.54 -19.15
N ASP A 25 4.21 3.32 -18.87
CA ASP A 25 5.02 3.17 -17.64
C ASP A 25 4.34 3.82 -16.42
N GLN A 26 3.27 4.59 -16.64
CA GLN A 26 2.48 5.26 -15.60
C GLN A 26 1.19 4.50 -15.23
N GLU A 27 0.91 3.37 -15.89
CA GLU A 27 -0.23 2.50 -15.62
C GLU A 27 0.16 1.30 -14.74
N VAL A 28 -0.82 0.81 -13.96
CA VAL A 28 -0.66 -0.40 -13.15
C VAL A 28 -0.65 -1.63 -14.06
N GLY A 29 0.26 -2.56 -13.80
CA GLY A 29 0.35 -3.80 -14.57
C GLY A 29 -0.89 -4.70 -14.44
N GLU A 30 -1.05 -5.62 -15.39
CA GLU A 30 -2.21 -6.52 -15.46
C GLU A 30 -2.40 -7.34 -14.17
N ASN A 31 -1.31 -7.72 -13.49
CA ASN A 31 -1.36 -8.49 -12.25
C ASN A 31 -1.24 -7.62 -10.99
N GLY A 32 -1.37 -6.29 -11.12
CA GLY A 32 -1.21 -5.36 -9.99
C GLY A 32 0.25 -5.05 -9.66
N GLU A 33 1.13 -5.18 -10.63
CA GLU A 33 2.48 -4.62 -10.54
C GLU A 33 2.42 -3.08 -10.43
N PRO A 34 3.27 -2.46 -9.60
CA PRO A 34 3.38 -1.01 -9.56
C PRO A 34 3.74 -0.45 -10.94
N PRO A 35 3.24 0.74 -11.33
CA PRO A 35 3.71 1.39 -12.54
C PRO A 35 5.22 1.59 -12.51
N LYS A 36 5.89 1.36 -13.64
CA LYS A 36 7.36 1.43 -13.75
C LYS A 36 7.93 2.82 -13.47
N ALA A 37 7.12 3.86 -13.67
CA ALA A 37 7.47 5.24 -13.37
C ALA A 37 7.49 5.55 -11.87
N LEU A 38 6.98 4.65 -11.00
CA LEU A 38 6.97 4.85 -9.56
C LEU A 38 8.13 4.12 -8.89
N GLU A 39 8.70 4.75 -7.87
CA GLU A 39 9.72 4.14 -7.03
C GLU A 39 9.12 3.73 -5.68
N GLN A 40 9.63 2.65 -5.11
CA GLN A 40 9.20 2.21 -3.78
C GLN A 40 9.71 3.19 -2.72
N ARG A 41 8.79 3.82 -1.99
CA ARG A 41 9.09 4.79 -0.93
C ARG A 41 8.95 4.20 0.46
N TYR A 42 8.11 3.19 0.60
CA TYR A 42 7.87 2.52 1.87
C TYR A 42 7.67 1.03 1.63
N GLN A 43 8.27 0.24 2.51
CA GLN A 43 7.99 -1.17 2.65
C GLN A 43 8.14 -1.53 4.12
N ARG A 44 7.13 -2.17 4.67
CA ARG A 44 7.20 -2.74 6.02
C ARG A 44 6.38 -4.01 6.09
N GLN A 45 6.96 -5.03 6.70
CA GLN A 45 6.28 -6.27 7.02
C GLN A 45 5.64 -6.19 8.40
N PHE A 46 4.47 -6.79 8.52
CA PHE A 46 3.66 -6.89 9.72
C PHE A 46 3.23 -8.35 9.90
N GLN A 47 2.81 -8.69 11.13
CA GLN A 47 2.40 -10.06 11.46
C GLN A 47 1.12 -10.03 12.30
N ALA A 48 -0.03 -10.25 11.70
CA ALA A 48 -1.28 -10.34 12.46
C ALA A 48 -1.52 -11.78 12.97
N ASP A 49 -2.27 -11.91 14.06
CA ASP A 49 -2.90 -13.17 14.47
C ASP A 49 -4.24 -13.35 13.75
N GLU A 50 -4.71 -14.59 13.56
CA GLU A 50 -5.98 -14.90 12.85
C GLU A 50 -7.17 -14.07 13.32
N LYS A 51 -7.32 -13.90 14.64
CA LYS A 51 -8.39 -13.09 15.24
C LYS A 51 -8.34 -11.61 14.84
N ASN A 52 -7.19 -11.12 14.38
CA ASN A 52 -6.91 -9.71 14.10
C ASN A 52 -6.75 -9.41 12.59
N TYR A 53 -6.84 -10.39 11.68
CA TYR A 53 -6.62 -10.16 10.24
C TYR A 53 -7.56 -9.12 9.67
N VAL A 54 -8.86 -9.30 9.91
CA VAL A 54 -9.92 -8.40 9.42
C VAL A 54 -9.73 -7.01 9.99
N LEU A 55 -9.34 -6.90 11.26
CA LEU A 55 -9.10 -5.61 11.91
C LEU A 55 -7.87 -4.90 11.32
N ALA A 56 -6.77 -5.63 11.08
CA ALA A 56 -5.57 -5.09 10.46
C ALA A 56 -5.85 -4.56 9.04
N LEU A 57 -6.51 -5.38 8.21
CA LEU A 57 -6.90 -4.97 6.85
C LEU A 57 -7.93 -3.84 6.86
N GLY A 58 -8.83 -3.81 7.85
CA GLY A 58 -9.80 -2.73 8.06
C GLY A 58 -9.14 -1.39 8.38
N ARG A 59 -8.08 -1.38 9.21
CA ARG A 59 -7.31 -0.17 9.51
C ARG A 59 -6.58 0.38 8.28
N ILE A 60 -5.99 -0.51 7.48
CA ILE A 60 -5.37 -0.13 6.19
C ILE A 60 -6.43 0.42 5.24
N HIS A 61 -7.59 -0.24 5.13
CA HIS A 61 -8.69 0.22 4.26
C HIS A 61 -9.21 1.60 4.66
N ALA A 62 -9.43 1.84 5.96
CA ALA A 62 -9.90 3.13 6.46
C ALA A 62 -8.94 4.27 6.03
N PHE A 63 -7.64 4.08 6.24
CA PHE A 63 -6.61 5.03 5.81
C PHE A 63 -6.66 5.30 4.30
N LEU A 64 -6.83 4.26 3.48
CA LEU A 64 -6.90 4.40 2.03
C LEU A 64 -8.14 5.21 1.60
N VAL A 65 -9.30 4.95 2.23
CA VAL A 65 -10.54 5.69 1.97
C VAL A 65 -10.42 7.15 2.38
N GLU A 66 -9.92 7.42 3.58
CA GLU A 66 -9.70 8.78 4.11
C GLU A 66 -8.76 9.59 3.20
N ASN A 67 -7.75 8.91 2.63
CA ASN A 67 -6.79 9.51 1.72
C ASN A 67 -7.20 9.45 0.24
N ARG A 68 -8.45 9.09 -0.06
CA ARG A 68 -9.07 9.09 -1.40
C ARG A 68 -8.35 8.20 -2.42
N PHE A 69 -7.90 7.03 -1.99
CA PHE A 69 -7.41 6.01 -2.90
C PHE A 69 -8.56 5.27 -3.57
N LEU A 70 -8.34 4.86 -4.82
CA LEU A 70 -9.18 3.89 -5.52
C LEU A 70 -8.73 2.48 -5.15
N THR A 71 -9.44 1.85 -4.23
CA THR A 71 -9.10 0.52 -3.69
C THR A 71 -9.67 -0.62 -4.54
N LYS A 72 -8.88 -1.66 -4.80
CA LYS A 72 -9.29 -2.90 -5.45
C LYS A 72 -8.78 -4.10 -4.66
N TYR A 73 -9.70 -4.93 -4.18
CA TYR A 73 -9.39 -6.22 -3.56
C TYR A 73 -9.24 -7.29 -4.63
N THR A 74 -8.35 -8.25 -4.41
CA THR A 74 -8.18 -9.42 -5.28
C THR A 74 -8.91 -10.61 -4.67
N ASP A 75 -9.01 -11.70 -5.43
CA ASP A 75 -9.50 -13.00 -4.94
C ASP A 75 -8.72 -13.51 -3.72
N CYS A 76 -7.48 -13.02 -3.52
CA CYS A 76 -6.70 -13.41 -2.36
C CYS A 76 -7.22 -12.84 -1.04
N PHE A 77 -7.97 -11.74 -1.08
CA PHE A 77 -8.61 -11.22 0.13
C PHE A 77 -9.59 -12.24 0.72
N ASP A 78 -10.38 -12.89 -0.14
CA ASP A 78 -11.30 -13.94 0.29
C ASP A 78 -10.55 -15.15 0.88
N ASP A 79 -9.38 -15.48 0.31
CA ASP A 79 -8.51 -16.53 0.83
C ASP A 79 -7.94 -16.20 2.23
N VAL A 80 -7.65 -14.93 2.51
CA VAL A 80 -7.20 -14.49 3.85
C VAL A 80 -8.34 -14.57 4.87
N LEU A 81 -9.58 -14.32 4.46
CA LEU A 81 -10.75 -14.45 5.32
C LEU A 81 -11.04 -15.91 5.70
N ASP A 82 -10.66 -16.86 4.85
CA ASP A 82 -10.87 -18.30 5.06
C ASP A 82 -9.59 -19.13 4.97
N ILE A 83 -8.62 -18.73 5.79
CA ILE A 83 -7.26 -19.25 5.75
C ILE A 83 -7.17 -20.76 6.02
N ARG A 84 -8.15 -21.32 6.75
CA ARG A 84 -8.23 -22.75 7.09
C ARG A 84 -8.58 -23.64 5.90
N LYS A 85 -9.16 -23.09 4.83
CA LYS A 85 -9.45 -23.84 3.60
C LYS A 85 -8.20 -24.07 2.73
N ARG A 86 -7.06 -23.45 3.05
CA ARG A 86 -5.83 -23.55 2.26
C ARG A 86 -4.75 -24.36 3.00
N LYS A 87 -4.04 -25.22 2.27
CA LYS A 87 -3.04 -26.18 2.81
C LYS A 87 -1.57 -25.77 2.66
N LYS A 88 -1.26 -24.61 2.04
CA LYS A 88 0.12 -24.13 1.85
C LYS A 88 0.19 -22.61 1.87
N GLY A 89 1.26 -22.08 2.47
CA GLY A 89 1.65 -20.68 2.44
C GLY A 89 1.78 -20.20 1.00
N PHE A 90 0.99 -19.20 0.66
CA PHE A 90 1.03 -18.54 -0.64
C PHE A 90 1.46 -17.10 -0.40
N SER A 91 2.30 -16.60 -1.30
CA SER A 91 2.46 -15.16 -1.44
C SER A 91 1.41 -14.66 -2.43
N CYS A 92 0.67 -13.62 -2.08
CA CYS A 92 -0.34 -13.04 -2.96
C CYS A 92 -0.56 -11.56 -2.70
N LEU A 93 -1.00 -10.84 -3.73
CA LEU A 93 -1.53 -9.49 -3.58
C LEU A 93 -2.96 -9.57 -3.02
N VAL A 94 -3.24 -8.99 -1.86
CA VAL A 94 -4.57 -8.94 -1.23
C VAL A 94 -5.36 -7.71 -1.66
N LEU A 95 -4.66 -6.58 -1.69
CA LEU A 95 -5.24 -5.27 -1.91
C LEU A 95 -4.27 -4.44 -2.73
N ARG A 96 -4.78 -3.75 -3.74
CA ARG A 96 -4.08 -2.65 -4.41
C ARG A 96 -4.92 -1.39 -4.37
N ALA A 97 -4.26 -0.25 -4.39
CA ALA A 97 -4.89 1.04 -4.30
C ALA A 97 -4.12 2.10 -5.09
N GLU A 98 -4.85 2.91 -5.84
CA GLU A 98 -4.29 3.88 -6.79
C GLU A 98 -4.75 5.30 -6.44
N LYS A 99 -3.88 6.31 -6.59
CA LYS A 99 -4.25 7.73 -6.38
C LYS A 99 -3.63 8.63 -7.44
N GLY A 100 -4.48 9.51 -7.99
CA GLY A 100 -4.14 10.52 -9.01
C GLY A 100 -4.07 9.93 -10.43
N PRO A 101 -4.68 10.56 -11.46
CA PRO A 101 -4.53 10.13 -12.85
C PRO A 101 -3.39 10.90 -13.57
N PRO A 102 -2.53 10.22 -14.35
CA PRO A 102 -2.22 8.78 -14.26
C PRO A 102 -1.58 8.47 -12.89
N THR A 103 -1.55 7.19 -12.48
CA THR A 103 -1.24 6.76 -11.11
C THR A 103 0.03 7.43 -10.58
N LYS A 104 -0.12 8.28 -9.55
CA LYS A 104 0.98 9.04 -8.92
C LYS A 104 1.44 8.41 -7.63
N VAL A 105 0.50 7.79 -6.91
CA VAL A 105 0.78 6.98 -5.72
C VAL A 105 0.10 5.64 -5.90
N TYR A 106 0.85 4.57 -5.65
CA TYR A 106 0.37 3.21 -5.68
C TYR A 106 0.64 2.54 -4.34
N PHE A 107 -0.34 1.84 -3.83
CA PHE A 107 -0.29 1.16 -2.54
C PHE A 107 -0.68 -0.29 -2.75
N ARG A 108 0.06 -1.21 -2.15
CA ARG A 108 -0.32 -2.63 -2.15
C ARG A 108 -0.08 -3.31 -0.81
N VAL A 109 -0.94 -4.28 -0.52
CA VAL A 109 -0.79 -5.21 0.60
C VAL A 109 -0.59 -6.59 0.03
N ILE A 110 0.54 -7.19 0.36
CA ILE A 110 0.93 -8.54 -0.06
C ILE A 110 0.90 -9.42 1.18
N VAL A 111 0.23 -10.56 1.11
CA VAL A 111 0.47 -11.64 2.07
C VAL A 111 1.71 -12.35 1.61
N ASP A 112 2.70 -12.44 2.50
CA ASP A 112 3.98 -13.06 2.22
C ASP A 112 3.91 -14.55 2.56
N GLU A 113 3.38 -14.85 3.75
CA GLU A 113 3.31 -16.20 4.28
C GLU A 113 2.18 -16.34 5.30
N VAL A 114 1.69 -17.57 5.43
CA VAL A 114 0.78 -17.99 6.50
C VAL A 114 1.51 -18.98 7.40
N ASN A 115 1.77 -18.55 8.62
CA ASN A 115 2.37 -19.39 9.65
C ASN A 115 1.28 -20.16 10.39
N PHE A 116 1.08 -21.41 9.99
CA PHE A 116 0.21 -22.35 10.69
C PHE A 116 0.94 -22.89 11.92
N ASN A 117 0.74 -22.24 13.08
CA ASN A 117 1.38 -22.71 14.32
C ASN A 117 0.54 -23.84 14.95
N GLN A 118 1.09 -25.05 14.91
CA GLN A 118 0.44 -26.23 15.48
C GLN A 118 0.56 -26.31 17.00
N LEU A 119 1.43 -25.50 17.63
CA LEU A 119 1.73 -25.57 19.06
C LEU A 119 0.80 -24.70 19.92
N ASP A 120 0.36 -23.54 19.41
CA ASP A 120 -0.51 -22.60 20.14
C ASP A 120 -1.90 -22.42 19.49
N ASP A 121 -2.21 -23.16 18.41
CA ASP A 121 -3.46 -23.05 17.62
C ASP A 121 -3.75 -21.62 17.12
N HIS A 122 -2.70 -20.80 17.00
CA HIS A 122 -2.80 -19.43 16.52
C HIS A 122 -2.08 -19.28 15.19
N ASN A 123 -2.88 -19.31 14.10
CA ASN A 123 -2.37 -18.97 12.79
C ASN A 123 -1.98 -17.49 12.76
N ARG A 124 -0.86 -17.21 12.09
CA ARG A 124 -0.34 -15.86 11.92
C ARG A 124 -0.15 -15.55 10.44
N LEU A 125 -0.50 -14.34 10.04
CA LEU A 125 -0.37 -13.85 8.67
C LEU A 125 0.79 -12.87 8.64
N LEU A 126 1.82 -13.20 7.86
CA LEU A 126 2.85 -12.25 7.51
C LEU A 126 2.42 -11.53 6.24
N TYR A 127 2.39 -10.21 6.31
CA TYR A 127 2.01 -9.38 5.18
C TYR A 127 2.87 -8.13 5.11
N SER A 128 3.17 -7.71 3.89
CA SER A 128 3.92 -6.52 3.57
C SER A 128 3.00 -5.44 3.05
N VAL A 129 3.20 -4.22 3.55
CA VAL A 129 2.61 -3.01 2.98
C VAL A 129 3.69 -2.28 2.21
N GLU A 130 3.39 -1.97 0.96
CA GLU A 130 4.30 -1.27 0.05
C GLU A 130 3.64 -0.05 -0.56
N ILE A 131 4.37 1.07 -0.58
CA ILE A 131 3.89 2.35 -1.11
C ILE A 131 4.91 2.87 -2.11
N TYR A 132 4.43 3.19 -3.30
CA TYR A 132 5.20 3.68 -4.43
C TYR A 132 4.73 5.08 -4.81
N SER A 133 5.67 5.94 -5.18
CA SER A 133 5.34 7.26 -5.72
C SER A 133 6.39 7.77 -6.69
N ILE A 134 5.99 8.73 -7.51
CA ILE A 134 6.95 9.61 -8.21
C ILE A 134 7.64 10.47 -7.14
N ASP A 135 8.88 10.89 -7.41
CA ASP A 135 9.76 11.71 -6.57
C ASP A 135 9.04 12.59 -5.52
N PRO A 136 9.36 12.45 -4.21
CA PRO A 136 8.76 13.26 -3.14
C PRO A 136 8.91 14.77 -3.33
N ASP A 137 9.91 15.22 -4.07
CA ASP A 137 10.14 16.65 -4.35
C ASP A 137 9.12 17.26 -5.33
N LEU A 138 8.26 16.44 -5.95
CA LEU A 138 7.23 16.87 -6.91
C LEU A 138 5.90 17.28 -6.27
N GLY A 139 5.84 17.45 -4.95
CA GLY A 139 4.71 18.13 -4.29
C GLY A 139 3.41 17.32 -4.16
N TRP A 140 3.47 15.99 -4.21
CA TRP A 140 2.29 15.10 -4.07
C TRP A 140 1.89 14.80 -2.61
N GLY A 141 2.50 15.47 -1.64
CA GLY A 141 2.22 15.25 -0.21
C GLY A 141 2.59 13.85 0.26
N ILE A 142 3.46 13.13 -0.46
CA ILE A 142 3.85 11.75 -0.11
C ILE A 142 4.53 11.70 1.26
N THR A 143 5.33 12.70 1.62
CA THR A 143 5.97 12.77 2.94
C THR A 143 4.94 12.80 4.07
N GLU A 144 3.88 13.59 3.91
CA GLU A 144 2.78 13.65 4.89
C GLU A 144 2.01 12.33 4.90
N LEU A 145 1.66 11.78 3.74
CA LEU A 145 0.99 10.48 3.64
C LEU A 145 1.78 9.35 4.32
N LEU A 146 3.09 9.28 4.10
CA LEU A 146 3.97 8.27 4.70
C LEU A 146 4.13 8.48 6.20
N ARG A 147 4.22 9.74 6.64
CA ARG A 147 4.26 10.09 8.06
C ARG A 147 2.97 9.64 8.73
N ASP A 148 1.81 9.99 8.17
CA ASP A 148 0.50 9.70 8.74
C ASP A 148 0.24 8.18 8.75
N PHE A 149 0.59 7.49 7.66
CA PHE A 149 0.56 6.02 7.63
C PHE A 149 1.46 5.43 8.73
N GLY A 150 2.67 5.95 8.88
CA GLY A 150 3.64 5.51 9.88
C GLY A 150 3.16 5.71 11.30
N SER A 151 2.66 6.90 11.64
CA SER A 151 2.25 7.27 13.00
C SER A 151 0.93 6.63 13.39
N GLU A 152 -0.04 6.57 12.49
CA GLU A 152 -1.41 6.16 12.83
C GLU A 152 -1.65 4.70 12.51
N VAL A 153 -1.38 4.27 11.28
CA VAL A 153 -1.69 2.90 10.85
C VAL A 153 -0.62 1.93 11.32
N ALA A 154 0.65 2.15 10.97
CA ALA A 154 1.72 1.20 11.26
C ALA A 154 1.93 1.00 12.77
N SER A 155 1.84 2.06 13.57
CA SER A 155 1.86 1.96 15.04
C SER A 155 0.70 1.11 15.56
N SER A 156 -0.52 1.41 15.08
CA SER A 156 -1.73 0.70 15.49
C SER A 156 -1.69 -0.79 15.07
N LEU A 157 -1.18 -1.10 13.88
CA LEU A 157 -0.95 -2.47 13.44
C LEU A 157 0.06 -3.18 14.36
N ALA A 158 1.16 -2.53 14.75
CA ALA A 158 2.13 -3.09 15.68
C ALA A 158 1.51 -3.40 17.06
N GLU A 159 0.58 -2.58 17.55
CA GLU A 159 -0.12 -2.83 18.81
C GLU A 159 -0.98 -4.11 18.78
N LEU A 160 -1.65 -4.38 17.64
CA LEU A 160 -2.42 -5.63 17.46
C LEU A 160 -1.57 -6.89 17.59
N HIS A 161 -0.26 -6.74 17.43
CA HIS A 161 0.71 -7.82 17.51
C HIS A 161 1.27 -7.96 18.93
N SER A 162 1.32 -6.86 19.70
CA SER A 162 1.75 -6.86 21.11
C SER A 162 0.67 -7.32 22.09
N GLY A 163 -0.62 -7.15 21.76
CA GLY A 163 -1.75 -7.58 22.60
C GLY A 163 -1.98 -9.10 22.67
N SER A 164 -1.10 -9.90 22.07
CA SER A 164 -1.08 -11.36 22.14
C SER A 164 -0.13 -11.89 23.23
N LEU A 165 0.74 -11.03 23.78
CA LEU A 165 1.53 -11.34 24.97
C LEU A 165 0.72 -10.95 26.21
N GLY A 166 -0.25 -11.81 26.55
CA GLY A 166 -0.66 -11.93 27.93
C GLY A 166 0.55 -12.32 28.76
N ASP A 167 0.94 -11.42 29.67
CA ASP A 167 1.39 -11.73 31.02
C ASP A 167 2.12 -13.08 31.20
N TYR A 168 3.34 -13.18 30.69
CA TYR A 168 4.36 -13.99 31.34
C TYR A 168 5.39 -13.04 31.92
N GLY A 169 5.12 -12.63 33.16
CA GLY A 169 6.17 -12.15 34.04
C GLY A 169 7.33 -13.14 34.05
N SER A 170 8.52 -12.62 33.82
CA SER A 170 9.69 -13.09 34.53
C SER A 170 10.67 -11.95 34.62
N ASP A 171 10.72 -11.39 35.81
CA ASP A 171 11.95 -10.83 36.35
C ASP A 171 13.16 -11.70 35.98
N ARG A 172 14.18 -11.01 35.44
CA ARG A 172 15.62 -11.18 35.71
C ARG A 172 16.39 -12.39 35.14
N PRO A 173 17.73 -12.27 35.04
CA PRO A 173 18.61 -11.15 35.43
C PRO A 173 19.12 -10.28 34.27
#